data_AF-A0A359H1C5-F1
#
_entry.id   AF-A0A359H1C5-F1
#
_cell.length_a   1.000
_cell.length_b   1.000
_cell.length_c   1.000
_cell.angle_alpha   90.00
_cell.angle_beta   90.00
_cell.angle_gamma   90.00
#
_symmetry.space_group_name_H-M   'P 1'
#
loop_
_entity.id
_entity.type
_entity.pdbx_description
1 polymer ?
#
loop_
_entity_poly.entity_id
_entity_poly.type
_entity_poly.pdbx_seq_one_letter_code
_entity_poly.pdbx_strand_id
1 'polypeptide(L)'
;METLKYIISTISGGVILELAMFFYPDFKKLFNSKVVAKNLINKHSDSIIKAADELFGKIFSLAKEDFKLFTKYNNDTDEMNKIYVLYLFASFWASLGILKQESNFIHIARIKKGKRLLNFVTTYESKRNRILERSFQRAIGESIILESSSGLKKKTLYDFTNEYNSENSNLKKIFNPLERSLFSTSDKTHRQKILLFGIIILALLDFLDKNHKVVRKRQTYKNKLSAKTKDELEFRVFKHYLPFVKNATKYY
;
A
#
# COMPACT_ATOMS: atom_id res chain seq x y z
N MET A 1 -5.18 7.03 -58.44
CA MET A 1 -4.21 6.66 -57.37
C MET A 1 -4.20 7.64 -56.19
N GLU A 2 -4.83 8.82 -56.28
CA GLU A 2 -4.90 9.78 -55.16
C GLU A 2 -6.04 9.49 -54.17
N THR A 3 -7.15 8.91 -54.64
CA THR A 3 -8.32 8.57 -53.81
C THR A 3 -8.04 7.51 -52.75
N LEU A 4 -7.14 6.56 -53.03
CA LEU A 4 -6.72 5.52 -52.07
C LEU A 4 -5.89 6.10 -50.91
N LYS A 5 -5.08 7.13 -51.16
CA LYS A 5 -4.29 7.83 -50.13
C LYS A 5 -5.18 8.62 -49.17
N TYR A 6 -6.27 9.22 -49.66
CA TYR A 6 -7.23 9.93 -48.82
C TYR A 6 -8.04 8.97 -47.94
N ILE A 7 -8.50 7.83 -48.48
CA ILE A 7 -9.23 6.82 -47.69
C ILE A 7 -8.37 6.30 -46.54
N ILE A 8 -7.08 6.04 -46.77
CA ILE A 8 -6.13 5.57 -45.74
C ILE A 8 -5.89 6.67 -44.67
N SER A 9 -5.94 7.95 -45.04
CA SER A 9 -5.77 9.08 -44.11
C SER A 9 -6.99 9.35 -43.21
N THR A 10 -8.18 8.90 -43.61
CA THR A 10 -9.43 9.08 -42.85
C THR A 10 -9.70 7.92 -41.88
N ILE A 11 -8.92 6.84 -41.96
CA ILE A 11 -9.00 5.75 -41.00
C ILE A 11 -8.37 6.24 -39.69
N SER A 12 -9.23 6.75 -38.80
CA SER A 12 -8.82 7.12 -37.45
C SER A 12 -8.09 5.95 -36.80
N GLY A 13 -7.08 6.23 -35.97
CA GLY A 13 -6.28 5.19 -35.31
C GLY A 13 -7.12 4.17 -34.52
N GLY A 14 -8.37 4.52 -34.16
CA GLY A 14 -9.34 3.60 -33.57
C GLY A 14 -9.81 2.49 -34.52
N VAL A 15 -10.11 2.82 -35.79
CA VAL A 15 -10.61 1.84 -36.77
C VAL A 15 -9.50 0.87 -37.21
N ILE A 16 -8.26 1.37 -37.37
CA ILE A 16 -7.09 0.50 -37.65
C ILE A 16 -6.86 -0.47 -36.48
N LEU A 17 -6.99 0.03 -35.24
CA LEU A 17 -6.79 -0.78 -34.05
C LEU A 17 -7.90 -1.84 -33.88
N GLU A 18 -9.16 -1.51 -34.19
CA GLU A 18 -10.28 -2.46 -34.18
C GLU A 18 -10.12 -3.56 -35.24
N LEU A 19 -9.71 -3.21 -36.47
CA LEU A 19 -9.42 -4.18 -37.52
C LEU A 19 -8.26 -5.10 -37.11
N ALA A 20 -7.17 -4.54 -36.56
CA ALA A 20 -6.07 -5.35 -36.03
C ALA A 20 -6.52 -6.29 -34.89
N MET A 21 -7.40 -5.82 -33.99
CA MET A 21 -7.97 -6.66 -32.93
C MET A 21 -8.95 -7.72 -33.45
N PHE A 22 -9.61 -7.49 -34.59
CA PHE A 22 -10.50 -8.45 -35.22
C PHE A 22 -9.71 -9.61 -35.87
N PHE A 23 -8.64 -9.29 -36.60
CA PHE A 23 -7.80 -10.29 -37.28
C PHE A 23 -6.82 -11.00 -36.33
N TYR A 24 -6.46 -10.38 -35.20
CA TYR A 24 -5.55 -10.97 -34.21
C TYR A 24 -6.21 -11.06 -32.82
N PRO A 25 -6.97 -12.13 -32.54
CA PRO A 25 -7.70 -12.30 -31.27
C PRO A 25 -6.78 -12.33 -30.04
N ASP A 26 -5.54 -12.78 -30.18
CA ASP A 26 -4.53 -12.70 -29.11
C ASP A 26 -4.15 -11.26 -28.77
N PHE A 27 -4.08 -10.39 -29.78
CA PHE A 27 -3.83 -8.97 -29.59
C PHE A 27 -5.00 -8.29 -28.86
N LYS A 28 -6.23 -8.65 -29.22
CA LYS A 28 -7.46 -8.22 -28.52
C LYS A 28 -7.47 -8.67 -27.06
N LYS A 29 -7.11 -9.93 -26.78
CA LYS A 29 -6.99 -10.47 -25.42
C LYS A 29 -5.94 -9.73 -24.59
N LEU A 30 -4.78 -9.42 -25.18
CA LEU A 30 -3.74 -8.64 -24.53
C LEU A 30 -4.18 -7.20 -24.24
N PHE A 31 -4.80 -6.53 -25.21
CA PHE A 31 -5.29 -5.17 -25.06
C PHE A 31 -6.37 -5.07 -23.96
N ASN A 32 -7.39 -5.94 -24.02
CA ASN A 32 -8.44 -6.01 -23.01
C ASN A 32 -7.86 -6.28 -21.62
N SER A 33 -6.86 -7.16 -21.51
CA SER A 33 -6.21 -7.44 -20.22
C SER A 33 -5.48 -6.22 -19.63
N LYS A 34 -4.90 -5.35 -20.47
CA LYS A 34 -4.26 -4.10 -20.02
C LYS A 34 -5.29 -3.06 -19.57
N VAL A 35 -6.42 -2.94 -20.28
CA VAL A 35 -7.52 -2.04 -19.92
C VAL A 35 -8.11 -2.46 -18.57
N VAL A 36 -8.42 -3.74 -18.40
CA VAL A 36 -8.90 -4.31 -17.12
C VAL A 36 -7.92 -4.03 -15.98
N ALA A 37 -6.62 -4.29 -16.18
CA ALA A 37 -5.60 -4.02 -15.17
C ALA A 37 -5.52 -2.53 -14.79
N LYS A 38 -5.65 -1.62 -15.76
CA LYS A 38 -5.65 -0.17 -15.51
C LYS A 38 -6.87 0.24 -14.68
N ASN A 39 -8.05 -0.29 -15.03
CA ASN A 39 -9.29 -0.01 -14.31
C ASN A 39 -9.23 -0.51 -12.87
N LEU A 40 -8.72 -1.72 -12.65
CA LEU A 40 -8.52 -2.27 -11.30
C LEU A 40 -7.56 -1.43 -10.46
N ILE A 41 -6.40 -1.05 -11.00
CA ILE A 41 -5.47 -0.19 -10.27
C ILE A 41 -6.14 1.14 -9.92
N ASN A 42 -6.84 1.76 -10.87
CA ASN A 42 -7.51 3.03 -10.61
C ASN A 42 -8.60 2.89 -9.53
N LYS A 43 -9.45 1.85 -9.62
CA LYS A 43 -10.50 1.53 -8.65
C LYS A 43 -9.97 1.43 -7.22
N HIS A 44 -8.82 0.78 -7.03
CA HIS A 44 -8.28 0.54 -5.69
C HIS A 44 -7.21 1.55 -5.25
N SER A 45 -6.67 2.37 -6.16
CA SER A 45 -5.62 3.35 -5.84
C SER A 45 -6.07 4.29 -4.73
N ASP A 46 -7.29 4.79 -4.79
CA ASP A 46 -7.82 5.74 -3.80
C ASP A 46 -7.89 5.12 -2.39
N SER A 47 -8.34 3.86 -2.29
CA SER A 47 -8.39 3.14 -1.02
C SER A 47 -7.00 2.86 -0.45
N ILE A 48 -6.02 2.59 -1.31
CA ILE A 48 -4.62 2.40 -0.90
C ILE A 48 -4.02 3.74 -0.46
N ILE A 49 -4.25 4.82 -1.22
CA ILE A 49 -3.74 6.17 -0.92
C ILE A 49 -4.28 6.63 0.44
N LYS A 50 -5.59 6.52 0.68
CA LYS A 50 -6.20 6.94 1.96
C LYS A 50 -5.64 6.16 3.15
N ALA A 51 -5.60 4.83 3.05
CA ALA A 51 -5.07 3.98 4.13
C ALA A 51 -3.57 4.23 4.38
N ALA A 52 -2.79 4.43 3.31
CA ALA A 52 -1.37 4.76 3.41
C ALA A 52 -1.15 6.15 4.04
N ASP A 53 -1.96 7.16 3.70
CA ASP A 53 -1.83 8.52 4.25
C ASP A 53 -2.18 8.57 5.74
N GLU A 54 -3.24 7.90 6.15
CA GLU A 54 -3.62 7.78 7.57
C GLU A 54 -2.52 7.07 8.37
N LEU A 55 -2.06 5.92 7.89
CA LEU A 55 -1.02 5.13 8.55
C LEU A 55 0.30 5.91 8.62
N PHE A 56 0.74 6.53 7.51
CA PHE A 56 1.95 7.35 7.52
C PHE A 56 1.80 8.54 8.45
N GLY A 57 0.64 9.21 8.44
CA GLY A 57 0.33 10.32 9.33
C GLY A 57 0.49 9.95 10.80
N LYS A 58 -0.02 8.77 11.20
CA LYS A 58 0.13 8.27 12.57
C LYS A 58 1.58 7.88 12.89
N ILE A 59 2.29 7.18 11.99
CA ILE A 59 3.72 6.88 12.17
C ILE A 59 4.55 8.17 12.32
N PHE A 60 4.24 9.20 11.52
CA PHE A 60 4.93 10.48 11.58
C PHE A 60 4.69 11.21 12.92
N SER A 61 3.44 11.22 13.41
CA SER A 61 3.10 11.76 14.74
C SER A 61 3.84 11.01 15.84
N LEU A 62 3.82 9.66 15.81
CA LEU A 62 4.55 8.83 16.76
C LEU A 62 6.05 9.09 16.71
N ALA A 63 6.62 9.27 15.51
CA ALA A 63 8.04 9.59 15.34
C ALA A 63 8.41 10.96 15.94
N LYS A 64 7.53 11.96 15.82
CA LYS A 64 7.73 13.28 16.45
C LYS A 64 7.76 13.19 17.96
N GLU A 65 6.89 12.37 18.53
CA GLU A 65 6.77 12.15 19.98
C GLU A 65 7.70 11.05 20.51
N ASP A 66 8.65 10.56 19.69
CA ASP A 66 9.58 9.49 20.05
C ASP A 66 8.91 8.21 20.56
N PHE A 67 7.71 7.92 20.02
CA PHE A 67 6.88 6.76 20.34
C PHE A 67 6.45 6.69 21.82
N LYS A 68 6.31 7.85 22.48
CA LYS A 68 5.88 7.92 23.90
C LYS A 68 4.58 7.19 24.20
N LEU A 69 3.59 7.25 23.29
CA LEU A 69 2.32 6.51 23.37
C LEU A 69 2.52 5.02 23.68
N PHE A 70 3.63 4.44 23.25
CA PHE A 70 3.91 3.02 23.38
C PHE A 70 4.73 2.68 24.62
N THR A 71 5.09 3.67 25.43
CA THR A 71 5.97 3.52 26.60
C THR A 71 5.28 3.78 27.93
N LYS A 72 4.14 4.48 27.94
CA LYS A 72 3.37 4.81 29.15
C LYS A 72 1.88 4.60 28.85
N TYR A 73 1.31 3.53 29.38
CA TYR A 73 -0.12 3.22 29.30
C TYR A 73 -0.76 3.54 30.64
N ASN A 74 -1.61 4.56 30.71
CA ASN A 74 -2.22 4.92 32.00
C ASN A 74 -3.72 5.26 31.92
N ASN A 75 -4.40 5.22 30.76
CA ASN A 75 -5.84 5.54 30.67
C ASN A 75 -6.58 4.90 29.46
N ASP A 76 -7.91 5.03 29.45
CA ASP A 76 -8.80 4.53 28.37
C ASP A 76 -8.50 5.17 27.00
N THR A 77 -8.06 6.43 26.99
CA THR A 77 -7.67 7.16 25.77
C THR A 77 -6.45 6.51 25.11
N ASP A 78 -5.51 5.98 25.89
CA ASP A 78 -4.32 5.28 25.40
C ASP A 78 -4.71 3.93 24.75
N GLU A 79 -5.70 3.23 25.32
CA GLU A 79 -6.21 1.97 24.75
C GLU A 79 -6.95 2.21 23.43
N MET A 80 -7.82 3.23 23.34
CA MET A 80 -8.47 3.56 22.07
C MET A 80 -7.45 4.01 21.02
N ASN A 81 -6.42 4.76 21.42
CA ASN A 81 -5.33 5.14 20.52
C ASN A 81 -4.55 3.92 20.02
N LYS A 82 -4.32 2.91 20.88
CA LYS A 82 -3.73 1.63 20.47
C LYS A 82 -4.59 0.92 19.44
N ILE A 83 -5.87 0.73 19.72
CA ILE A 83 -6.82 0.08 18.81
C ILE A 83 -6.83 0.80 17.48
N TYR A 84 -6.82 2.14 17.49
CA TYR A 84 -6.72 2.94 16.29
C TYR A 84 -5.43 2.68 15.49
N VAL A 85 -4.26 2.64 16.13
CA VAL A 85 -3.00 2.30 15.44
C VAL A 85 -3.09 0.92 14.80
N LEU A 86 -3.55 -0.09 15.55
CA LEU A 86 -3.71 -1.45 15.06
C LEU A 86 -4.64 -1.50 13.84
N TYR A 87 -5.77 -0.79 13.90
CA TYR A 87 -6.70 -0.64 12.79
C TYR A 87 -6.05 -0.01 11.56
N LEU A 88 -5.22 1.02 11.70
CA LEU A 88 -4.56 1.66 10.56
C LEU A 88 -3.61 0.71 9.82
N PHE A 89 -2.84 -0.10 10.55
CA PHE A 89 -2.01 -1.15 9.94
C PHE A 89 -2.86 -2.18 9.21
N ALA A 90 -3.93 -2.67 9.84
CA ALA A 90 -4.85 -3.60 9.22
C ALA A 90 -5.52 -3.02 7.98
N SER A 91 -5.98 -1.76 8.04
CA SER A 91 -6.62 -1.03 6.94
C SER A 91 -5.68 -0.90 5.74
N PHE A 92 -4.39 -0.63 5.98
CA PHE A 92 -3.38 -0.59 4.93
C PHE A 92 -3.17 -1.97 4.28
N TRP A 93 -2.97 -3.02 5.09
CA TRP A 93 -2.77 -4.37 4.56
C TRP A 93 -4.03 -4.92 3.88
N ALA A 94 -5.22 -4.61 4.39
CA ALA A 94 -6.50 -4.95 3.77
C ALA A 94 -6.66 -4.24 2.42
N SER A 95 -6.32 -2.96 2.30
CA SER A 95 -6.35 -2.24 1.00
C SER A 95 -5.44 -2.90 -0.04
N LEU A 96 -4.24 -3.37 0.37
CA LEU A 96 -3.37 -4.16 -0.51
C LEU A 96 -3.93 -5.56 -0.78
N GLY A 97 -4.52 -6.22 0.22
CA GLY A 97 -5.13 -7.54 0.12
C GLY A 97 -6.31 -7.59 -0.85
N ILE A 98 -7.21 -6.61 -0.77
CA ILE A 98 -8.37 -6.46 -1.68
C ILE A 98 -7.88 -6.30 -3.12
N LEU A 99 -6.90 -5.42 -3.37
CA LEU A 99 -6.30 -5.30 -4.70
C LEU A 99 -5.78 -6.65 -5.18
N LYS A 100 -5.08 -7.40 -4.33
CA LYS A 100 -4.52 -8.71 -4.68
C LYS A 100 -5.60 -9.74 -5.01
N GLN A 101 -6.66 -9.81 -4.21
CA GLN A 101 -7.78 -10.74 -4.37
C GLN A 101 -8.60 -10.42 -5.63
N GLU A 102 -8.94 -9.15 -5.87
CA GLU A 102 -9.78 -8.77 -7.01
C GLU A 102 -9.03 -8.75 -8.35
N SER A 103 -7.69 -8.70 -8.35
CA SER A 103 -6.94 -8.37 -9.57
C SER A 103 -6.30 -9.52 -10.32
N ASN A 104 -6.40 -10.78 -9.84
CA ASN A 104 -5.74 -11.94 -10.43
C ASN A 104 -4.31 -11.58 -10.92
N PHE A 105 -3.41 -11.26 -9.97
CA PHE A 105 -2.00 -10.76 -10.08
C PHE A 105 -1.32 -10.72 -11.47
N ILE A 106 -1.49 -11.75 -12.29
CA ILE A 106 -1.11 -11.84 -13.70
C ILE A 106 -1.54 -10.61 -14.51
N HIS A 107 -2.74 -10.06 -14.28
CA HIS A 107 -3.21 -8.89 -15.03
C HIS A 107 -2.49 -7.59 -14.63
N ILE A 108 -2.27 -7.35 -13.34
CA ILE A 108 -1.58 -6.15 -12.84
C ILE A 108 -0.13 -6.10 -13.30
N ALA A 109 0.56 -7.25 -13.28
CA ALA A 109 1.98 -7.31 -13.64
C ALA A 109 2.27 -6.89 -15.09
N ARG A 110 1.27 -6.97 -15.99
CA ARG A 110 1.39 -6.64 -17.42
C ARG A 110 1.50 -5.14 -17.71
N ILE A 111 1.14 -4.28 -16.76
CA ILE A 111 1.24 -2.82 -16.93
C ILE A 111 2.33 -2.24 -16.03
N LYS A 112 3.07 -1.25 -16.57
CA LYS A 112 4.24 -0.65 -15.89
C LYS A 112 3.91 -0.09 -14.50
N LYS A 113 2.75 0.58 -14.35
CA LYS A 113 2.28 1.09 -13.04
C LYS A 113 1.97 -0.06 -12.07
N GLY A 114 1.34 -1.13 -12.56
CA GLY A 114 1.03 -2.33 -11.78
C GLY A 114 2.27 -3.07 -11.32
N LYS A 115 3.23 -3.35 -12.21
CA LYS A 115 4.52 -3.94 -11.85
C LYS A 115 5.23 -3.14 -10.74
N ARG A 116 5.23 -1.81 -10.83
CA ARG A 116 5.81 -0.93 -9.81
C ARG A 116 5.06 -0.99 -8.47
N LEU A 117 3.72 -1.07 -8.50
CA LEU A 117 2.92 -1.28 -7.28
C LEU A 117 3.22 -2.65 -6.64
N LEU A 118 3.37 -3.71 -7.45
CA LEU A 118 3.79 -5.02 -6.95
C LEU A 118 5.21 -5.02 -6.37
N ASN A 119 6.12 -4.20 -6.90
CA ASN A 119 7.43 -4.01 -6.27
C ASN A 119 7.29 -3.41 -4.87
N PHE A 120 6.42 -2.42 -4.65
CA PHE A 120 6.15 -1.90 -3.30
C PHE A 120 5.65 -2.99 -2.35
N VAL A 121 4.65 -3.77 -2.78
CA VAL A 121 4.16 -4.93 -2.03
C VAL A 121 5.31 -5.87 -1.64
N THR A 122 6.15 -6.21 -2.61
CA THR A 122 7.33 -7.07 -2.40
C THR A 122 8.30 -6.46 -1.39
N THR A 123 8.51 -5.14 -1.43
CA THR A 123 9.34 -4.41 -0.48
C THR A 123 8.82 -4.56 0.95
N TYR A 124 7.52 -4.37 1.20
CA TYR A 124 6.92 -4.48 2.54
C TYR A 124 6.94 -5.91 3.08
N GLU A 125 6.84 -6.88 2.19
CA GLU A 125 6.81 -8.30 2.54
C GLU A 125 8.22 -8.88 2.73
N SER A 126 9.27 -8.19 2.27
CA SER A 126 10.66 -8.65 2.41
C SER A 126 11.08 -8.78 3.87
N LYS A 127 11.76 -9.87 4.23
CA LYS A 127 12.18 -10.20 5.61
C LYS A 127 12.93 -9.05 6.30
N ARG A 128 13.73 -8.29 5.55
CA ARG A 128 14.55 -7.20 6.09
C ARG A 128 13.80 -5.88 6.26
N ASN A 129 12.65 -5.69 5.60
CA ASN A 129 11.88 -4.44 5.66
C ASN A 129 10.55 -4.61 6.42
N ARG A 130 10.04 -5.84 6.51
CA ARG A 130 8.73 -6.17 7.08
C ARG A 130 8.70 -5.99 8.59
N ILE A 131 7.72 -5.29 9.15
CA ILE A 131 7.57 -5.17 10.62
C ILE A 131 7.30 -6.57 11.20
N LEU A 132 6.29 -7.26 10.64
CA LEU A 132 5.87 -8.61 10.99
C LEU A 132 6.13 -9.62 9.87
N GLU A 133 6.02 -10.91 10.18
CA GLU A 133 5.98 -11.95 9.15
C GLU A 133 4.80 -11.78 8.18
N ARG A 134 4.98 -12.27 6.94
CA ARG A 134 3.98 -12.12 5.87
C ARG A 134 2.64 -12.75 6.24
N SER A 135 2.66 -13.91 6.90
CA SER A 135 1.47 -14.61 7.38
C SER A 135 0.66 -13.73 8.32
N PHE A 136 1.29 -13.08 9.29
CA PHE A 136 0.62 -12.15 10.21
C PHE A 136 0.11 -10.90 9.51
N GLN A 137 0.90 -10.28 8.63
CA GLN A 137 0.44 -9.12 7.85
C GLN A 137 -0.84 -9.44 7.06
N ARG A 138 -0.85 -10.63 6.44
CA ARG A 138 -1.98 -11.14 5.66
C ARG A 138 -3.18 -11.44 6.56
N ALA A 139 -3.00 -12.21 7.62
CA ALA A 139 -4.08 -12.55 8.55
C ALA A 139 -4.70 -11.29 9.18
N ILE A 140 -3.89 -10.31 9.56
CA ILE A 140 -4.35 -9.03 10.10
C ILE A 140 -5.17 -8.27 9.05
N GLY A 141 -4.65 -8.14 7.83
CA GLY A 141 -5.39 -7.48 6.74
C GLY A 141 -6.71 -8.19 6.39
N GLU A 142 -6.69 -9.51 6.25
CA GLU A 142 -7.87 -10.33 5.91
C GLU A 142 -8.92 -10.33 7.02
N SER A 143 -8.51 -10.25 8.30
CA SER A 143 -9.43 -10.24 9.44
C SER A 143 -10.40 -9.06 9.47
N ILE A 144 -10.12 -7.99 8.71
CA ILE A 144 -11.00 -6.82 8.61
C ILE A 144 -11.66 -6.68 7.24
N ILE A 145 -11.49 -7.64 6.34
CA ILE A 145 -12.18 -7.66 5.04
C ILE A 145 -13.54 -8.32 5.24
N LEU A 146 -14.57 -7.68 4.67
CA LEU A 146 -15.94 -8.15 4.63
C LEU A 146 -16.36 -8.35 3.17
N GLU A 147 -17.09 -9.42 2.91
CA GLU A 147 -17.80 -9.59 1.65
C GLU A 147 -19.08 -8.76 1.65
N SER A 148 -19.34 -8.06 0.56
CA SER A 148 -20.58 -7.33 0.33
C SER A 148 -21.11 -7.60 -1.07
N SER A 149 -22.40 -7.32 -1.30
CA SER A 149 -23.02 -7.43 -2.63
C SER A 149 -22.28 -6.63 -3.72
N SER A 150 -21.55 -5.57 -3.35
CA SER A 150 -20.75 -4.72 -4.24
C SER A 150 -19.26 -5.09 -4.33
N GLY A 151 -18.85 -6.22 -3.75
CA GLY A 151 -17.45 -6.66 -3.67
C GLY A 151 -16.87 -6.56 -2.26
N LEU A 152 -15.54 -6.56 -2.15
CA LEU A 152 -14.86 -6.58 -0.85
C LEU A 152 -14.81 -5.18 -0.22
N LYS A 153 -15.12 -5.10 1.07
CA LYS A 153 -15.07 -3.88 1.89
C LYS A 153 -14.24 -4.12 3.14
N LYS A 154 -13.84 -3.05 3.82
CA LYS A 154 -13.17 -3.11 5.12
C LYS A 154 -14.18 -2.84 6.22
N LYS A 155 -14.02 -3.48 7.39
CA LYS A 155 -14.68 -3.08 8.63
C LYS A 155 -14.42 -1.60 8.89
N THR A 156 -15.41 -0.89 9.42
CA THR A 156 -15.18 0.47 9.92
C THR A 156 -14.34 0.42 11.20
N LEU A 157 -13.79 1.55 11.64
CA LEU A 157 -13.09 1.63 12.93
C LEU A 157 -14.04 1.25 14.08
N TYR A 158 -15.32 1.61 13.99
CA TYR A 158 -16.34 1.27 14.98
C TYR A 158 -16.54 -0.24 15.06
N ASP A 159 -16.81 -0.90 13.93
CA ASP A 159 -17.01 -2.35 13.88
C ASP A 159 -15.76 -3.10 14.36
N PHE A 160 -14.59 -2.65 13.92
CA PHE A 160 -13.31 -3.19 14.35
C PHE A 160 -13.12 -3.08 15.86
N THR A 161 -13.43 -1.92 16.46
CA THR A 161 -13.25 -1.67 17.89
C THR A 161 -14.19 -2.56 18.71
N ASN A 162 -15.46 -2.66 18.30
CA ASN A 162 -16.43 -3.52 18.96
C ASN A 162 -16.00 -5.00 18.93
N GLU A 163 -15.53 -5.47 17.78
CA GLU A 163 -15.05 -6.84 17.63
C GLU A 163 -13.71 -7.08 18.34
N TYR A 164 -12.82 -6.10 18.36
CA TYR A 164 -11.55 -6.18 19.08
C TYR A 164 -11.79 -6.32 20.58
N ASN A 165 -12.79 -5.61 21.12
CA ASN A 165 -13.12 -5.62 22.55
C ASN A 165 -14.01 -6.79 22.98
N SER A 166 -14.67 -7.46 22.04
CA SER A 166 -15.52 -8.62 22.33
C SER A 166 -14.71 -9.81 22.86
N GLU A 167 -15.18 -10.41 23.95
CA GLU A 167 -14.56 -11.60 24.57
C GLU A 167 -14.58 -12.83 23.67
N ASN A 168 -15.60 -12.94 22.81
CA ASN A 168 -15.79 -14.07 21.90
C ASN A 168 -14.97 -13.95 20.60
N SER A 169 -14.21 -12.87 20.44
CA SER A 169 -13.46 -12.60 19.22
C SER A 169 -12.01 -13.08 19.29
N ASN A 170 -11.53 -13.66 18.19
CA ASN A 170 -10.12 -14.01 18.03
C ASN A 170 -9.25 -12.82 17.56
N LEU A 171 -9.82 -11.62 17.38
CA LEU A 171 -9.10 -10.46 16.85
C LEU A 171 -7.87 -10.10 17.71
N LYS A 172 -8.01 -10.08 19.04
CA LYS A 172 -6.88 -9.81 19.96
C LYS A 172 -5.72 -10.79 19.74
N LYS A 173 -6.02 -12.09 19.53
CA LYS A 173 -4.99 -13.11 19.27
C LYS A 173 -4.27 -12.88 17.94
N ILE A 174 -5.01 -12.51 16.89
CA ILE A 174 -4.46 -12.21 15.56
C ILE A 174 -3.56 -10.97 15.60
N PHE A 175 -3.92 -9.96 16.38
CA PHE A 175 -3.22 -8.68 16.45
C PHE A 175 -2.09 -8.63 17.48
N ASN A 176 -2.05 -9.53 18.45
CA ASN A 176 -1.02 -9.59 19.49
C ASN A 176 0.43 -9.55 18.94
N PRO A 177 0.80 -10.21 17.82
CA PRO A 177 2.14 -10.06 17.24
C PRO A 177 2.45 -8.62 16.79
N LEU A 178 1.45 -7.93 16.22
CA LEU A 178 1.58 -6.52 15.85
C LEU A 178 1.73 -5.63 17.07
N GLU A 179 0.88 -5.86 18.07
CA GLU A 179 0.94 -5.17 19.34
C GLU A 179 2.35 -5.30 19.93
N ARG A 180 2.84 -6.52 20.17
CA ARG A 180 4.19 -6.75 20.68
C ARG A 180 5.27 -6.03 19.85
N SER A 181 5.18 -6.06 18.52
CA SER A 181 6.17 -5.40 17.66
C SER A 181 6.11 -3.88 17.71
N LEU A 182 4.92 -3.27 17.83
CA LEU A 182 4.74 -1.83 17.87
C LEU A 182 5.02 -1.25 19.26
N PHE A 183 4.69 -2.00 20.31
CA PHE A 183 4.82 -1.55 21.70
C PHE A 183 6.19 -1.90 22.32
N SER A 184 7.06 -2.58 21.59
CA SER A 184 8.47 -2.78 21.96
C SER A 184 9.40 -1.64 21.48
N THR A 185 8.89 -0.41 21.32
CA THR A 185 9.66 0.72 20.75
C THR A 185 10.67 1.37 21.69
N SER A 186 10.76 0.92 22.94
CA SER A 186 11.92 1.18 23.79
C SER A 186 13.21 0.69 23.11
N ASP A 187 13.12 -0.40 22.34
CA ASP A 187 14.21 -0.85 21.48
C ASP A 187 14.33 0.02 20.21
N LYS A 188 15.52 0.62 20.06
CA LYS A 188 15.91 1.41 18.89
C LYS A 188 15.76 0.62 17.58
N THR A 189 16.05 -0.68 17.58
CA THR A 189 15.97 -1.53 16.38
C THR A 189 14.55 -1.64 15.86
N HIS A 190 13.60 -1.96 16.75
CA HIS A 190 12.17 -2.02 16.42
C HIS A 190 11.64 -0.67 15.95
N ARG A 191 12.02 0.41 16.64
CA ARG A 191 11.66 1.78 16.26
C ARG A 191 12.14 2.13 14.85
N GLN A 192 13.41 1.86 14.54
CA GLN A 192 13.97 2.14 13.22
C GLN A 192 13.31 1.30 12.12
N LYS A 193 12.86 0.08 12.43
CA LYS A 193 12.11 -0.78 11.50
C LYS A 193 10.73 -0.18 11.15
N ILE A 194 10.03 0.38 12.14
CA ILE A 194 8.75 1.07 11.92
C ILE A 194 8.96 2.34 11.09
N LEU A 195 10.01 3.11 11.37
CA LEU A 195 10.36 4.31 10.60
C LEU A 195 10.73 3.97 9.15
N LEU A 196 11.53 2.92 8.93
CA LEU A 196 11.85 2.41 7.59
C LEU A 196 10.57 2.02 6.84
N PHE A 197 9.68 1.28 7.50
CA PHE A 197 8.39 0.90 6.92
C PHE A 197 7.57 2.13 6.51
N GLY A 198 7.46 3.14 7.38
CA GLY A 198 6.74 4.37 7.08
C GLY A 198 7.38 5.18 5.94
N ILE A 199 8.70 5.17 5.76
CA ILE A 199 9.33 5.78 4.57
C ILE A 199 8.91 5.07 3.28
N ILE A 200 8.80 3.74 3.29
CA ILE A 200 8.31 2.99 2.12
C ILE A 200 6.85 3.39 1.81
N ILE A 201 6.01 3.59 2.84
CA ILE A 201 4.63 4.10 2.68
C ILE A 201 4.64 5.50 2.05
N LEU A 202 5.49 6.41 2.53
CA LEU A 202 5.60 7.75 1.96
C LEU A 202 6.02 7.71 0.49
N ALA A 203 6.94 6.82 0.12
CA ALA A 203 7.33 6.61 -1.27
C ALA A 203 6.19 6.01 -2.11
N LEU A 204 5.36 5.14 -1.53
CA LEU A 204 4.16 4.60 -2.20
C LEU A 204 3.12 5.69 -2.45
N LEU A 205 2.89 6.58 -1.47
CA LEU A 205 2.00 7.73 -1.62
C LEU A 205 2.44 8.64 -2.76
N ASP A 206 3.72 9.04 -2.78
CA ASP A 206 4.27 9.88 -3.84
C ASP A 206 4.25 9.18 -5.22
N PHE A 207 4.25 7.84 -5.25
CA PHE A 207 4.11 7.07 -6.48
C PHE A 207 2.67 7.03 -6.98
N LEU A 208 1.70 6.82 -6.09
CA LEU A 208 0.28 6.70 -6.45
C LEU A 208 -0.38 8.06 -6.69
N ASP A 209 -0.01 9.07 -5.89
CA ASP A 209 -0.54 10.44 -5.91
C ASP A 209 0.59 11.48 -6.06
N LYS A 210 1.34 11.38 -7.16
CA LYS A 210 2.51 12.23 -7.45
C LYS A 210 2.24 13.73 -7.34
N ASN A 211 1.03 14.16 -7.70
CA ASN A 211 0.63 15.57 -7.71
C ASN A 211 -0.19 15.95 -6.47
N HIS A 212 -0.33 15.05 -5.49
CA HIS A 212 -1.05 15.30 -4.23
C HIS A 212 -2.48 15.80 -4.44
N LYS A 213 -3.21 15.18 -5.39
CA LYS A 213 -4.60 15.53 -5.70
C LYS A 213 -5.60 14.90 -4.73
N VAL A 214 -5.22 13.77 -4.12
CA VAL A 214 -6.09 12.99 -3.20
C VAL A 214 -5.72 13.30 -1.76
N VAL A 215 -4.43 13.32 -1.44
CA VAL A 215 -3.93 13.59 -0.09
C VAL A 215 -2.87 14.69 -0.12
N ARG A 216 -2.80 15.45 0.97
CA ARG A 216 -1.79 16.50 1.11
C ARG A 216 -0.38 15.95 1.07
N LYS A 217 0.55 16.74 0.55
CA LYS A 217 1.97 16.41 0.58
C LYS A 217 2.46 16.28 2.03
N ARG A 218 3.10 15.17 2.35
CA ARG A 218 3.63 14.88 3.69
C ARG A 218 5.12 15.20 3.77
N GLN A 219 5.55 15.64 4.96
CA GLN A 219 6.96 15.78 5.29
C GLN A 219 7.53 14.42 5.72
N THR A 220 8.85 14.27 5.58
CA THR A 220 9.60 13.11 6.09
C THR A 220 10.19 13.39 7.47
N TYR A 221 10.55 12.34 8.21
CA TYR A 221 11.24 12.39 9.51
C TYR A 221 12.70 11.93 9.40
N LYS A 222 13.43 12.39 8.38
CA LYS A 222 14.84 12.02 8.11
C LYS A 222 15.75 12.10 9.33
N ASN A 223 15.53 13.11 10.17
CA ASN A 223 16.33 13.36 11.38
C ASN A 223 16.11 12.29 12.46
N LYS A 224 15.06 11.48 12.34
CA LYS A 224 14.77 10.34 13.23
C LYS A 224 15.38 9.02 12.71
N LEU A 225 15.92 9.00 11.49
CA LEU A 225 16.52 7.80 10.89
C LEU A 225 17.99 7.68 11.29
N SER A 226 18.38 6.49 11.75
CA SER A 226 19.79 6.17 12.00
C SER A 226 20.57 6.04 10.68
N ALA A 227 21.89 6.24 10.70
CA ALA A 227 22.76 6.06 9.53
C ALA A 227 22.54 4.69 8.86
N LYS A 228 22.52 3.61 9.66
CA LYS A 228 22.20 2.26 9.19
C LYS A 228 20.85 2.20 8.46
N THR A 229 19.81 2.83 8.99
CA THR A 229 18.48 2.85 8.35
C THR A 229 18.51 3.62 7.04
N LYS A 230 19.29 4.70 6.96
CA LYS A 230 19.47 5.48 5.72
C LYS A 230 20.18 4.65 4.65
N ASP A 231 21.22 3.91 5.02
CA ASP A 231 21.91 2.98 4.10
C ASP A 231 20.97 1.88 3.61
N GLU A 232 20.17 1.31 4.51
CA GLU A 232 19.16 0.32 4.14
C GLU A 232 18.11 0.90 3.18
N LEU A 233 17.69 2.14 3.39
CA LEU A 233 16.79 2.84 2.48
C LEU A 233 17.44 3.06 1.12
N GLU A 234 18.68 3.55 1.08
CA GLU A 234 19.39 3.80 -0.17
C GLU A 234 19.62 2.52 -0.97
N PHE A 235 20.37 1.57 -0.39
CA PHE A 235 20.92 0.46 -1.16
C PHE A 235 19.91 -0.68 -1.31
N ARG A 236 19.14 -0.98 -0.27
CA ARG A 236 18.21 -2.10 -0.29
C ARG A 236 16.83 -1.68 -0.78
N VAL A 237 16.28 -0.59 -0.25
CA VAL A 237 14.91 -0.19 -0.64
C VAL A 237 14.90 0.50 -2.00
N PHE A 238 15.63 1.61 -2.17
CA PHE A 238 15.52 2.44 -3.37
C PHE A 238 16.37 1.94 -4.54
N LYS A 239 17.58 1.42 -4.32
CA LYS A 239 18.39 0.87 -5.44
C LYS A 239 17.93 -0.53 -5.88
N HIS A 240 17.50 -1.39 -4.96
CA HIS A 240 17.15 -2.78 -5.30
C HIS A 240 15.64 -3.00 -5.50
N TYR A 241 14.80 -2.73 -4.49
CA TYR A 241 13.36 -3.00 -4.63
C TYR A 241 12.60 -1.96 -5.45
N LEU A 242 12.94 -0.68 -5.29
CA LEU A 242 12.22 0.47 -5.83
C LEU A 242 13.08 1.38 -6.73
N PRO A 243 13.85 0.85 -7.71
CA PRO A 243 14.78 1.61 -8.54
C PRO A 243 14.11 2.71 -9.40
N PHE A 244 12.79 2.66 -9.52
CA PHE A 244 12.01 3.62 -10.28
C PHE A 244 11.58 4.85 -9.46
N VAL A 245 11.80 4.87 -8.14
CA VAL A 245 11.53 6.01 -7.28
C VAL A 245 12.66 7.03 -7.45
N LYS A 246 12.37 8.11 -8.18
CA LYS A 246 13.33 9.19 -8.44
C LYS A 246 13.48 10.09 -7.21
N ASN A 247 14.64 10.74 -7.08
CA ASN A 247 14.99 11.65 -5.98
C ASN A 247 14.85 10.99 -4.60
N ALA A 248 15.32 9.75 -4.48
CA ALA A 248 15.21 8.95 -3.27
C ALA A 248 15.84 9.62 -2.04
N THR A 249 16.87 10.45 -2.25
CA THR A 249 17.51 11.25 -1.20
C THR A 249 16.53 12.15 -0.45
N LYS A 250 15.33 12.47 -0.98
CA LYS A 250 14.31 13.21 -0.23
C LYS A 250 13.68 12.42 0.92
N TYR A 251 13.91 11.11 1.00
CA TYR A 251 13.29 10.25 2.02
C TYR A 251 14.19 9.97 3.23
N TYR A 252 15.51 10.09 3.08
CA TYR A 252 16.50 9.77 4.12
C TYR A 252 17.53 10.89 4.34
#